data_AF-A0A1G0CW44-F1
#
_entry.id   AF-A0A1G0CW44-F1
#
_cell.length_a   1.000
_cell.length_b   1.000
_cell.length_c   1.000
_cell.angle_alpha   90.00
_cell.angle_beta   90.00
_cell.angle_gamma   90.00
#
_symmetry.space_group_name_H-M   'P 1'
#
loop_
_entity.id
_entity.type
_entity.pdbx_description
1 polymer ?
#
loop_
_entity_poly.entity_id
_entity_poly.type
_entity_poly.pdbx_seq_one_letter_code
_entity_poly.pdbx_strand_id
1 'polypeptide(L)'
;MYVLNTAEWISLVSALATVGGVGVVWYQTGNISKQLKLQNFSDYTKRYQEIILHFPEDINNPQFVLTGRKDYNITMRYMRAYFDICYEEWYLHSHNLLDDETWTAWQSGMKTAFSKPAFKQAWEIVRKDSQFGSKFENFMAGLVDA
;
A
#
# COMPACT_ATOMS: atom_id res chain seq x y z
N MET A 1 -19.22 41.16 44.66
CA MET A 1 -19.57 40.30 43.52
C MET A 1 -18.83 40.87 42.32
N TYR A 2 -17.78 40.21 41.85
CA TYR A 2 -17.03 40.69 40.68
C TYR A 2 -17.85 40.41 39.43
N VAL A 3 -18.14 41.45 38.64
CA VAL A 3 -18.89 41.34 37.39
C VAL A 3 -17.91 41.58 36.25
N LEU A 4 -17.76 40.59 35.39
CA LEU A 4 -16.89 40.68 34.22
C LEU A 4 -17.36 41.82 33.30
N ASN A 5 -16.42 42.62 32.81
CA ASN A 5 -16.70 43.63 31.81
C ASN A 5 -16.81 43.01 30.40
N THR A 6 -17.21 43.83 29.42
CA THR A 6 -17.44 43.37 28.05
C THR A 6 -16.19 42.76 27.39
N ALA A 7 -15.00 43.31 27.66
CA ALA A 7 -13.74 42.81 27.11
C ALA A 7 -13.34 41.46 27.70
N GLU A 8 -13.54 41.27 29.02
CA GLU A 8 -13.27 40.00 29.70
C GLU A 8 -14.21 38.89 29.18
N TRP A 9 -15.48 39.20 28.92
CA TRP A 9 -16.43 38.26 28.29
C TRP A 9 -16.02 37.88 26.87
N ILE A 10 -15.62 38.85 26.04
CA ILE A 10 -15.14 38.59 24.68
C ILE A 10 -13.90 37.70 24.72
N SER A 11 -12.95 38.01 25.60
CA SER A 11 -11.73 37.21 25.78
C SER A 11 -12.07 35.77 26.19
N LEU A 12 -12.97 35.58 27.16
CA LEU A 12 -13.38 34.25 27.61
C LEU A 12 -14.03 33.44 26.49
N VAL A 13 -14.98 34.02 25.75
CA VAL A 13 -15.66 33.35 24.64
C VAL A 13 -14.68 33.02 23.52
N SER A 14 -13.76 33.93 23.18
CA SER A 14 -12.74 33.69 22.15
C SER A 14 -11.78 32.55 22.53
N ALA A 15 -11.40 32.46 23.80
CA ALA A 15 -10.56 31.39 24.31
C ALA A 15 -11.28 30.03 24.24
N LEU A 16 -12.55 29.98 24.65
CA LEU A 16 -13.37 28.78 24.55
C LEU A 16 -13.60 28.35 23.10
N ALA A 17 -13.87 29.29 22.19
CA ALA A 17 -14.00 29.02 20.76
C ALA A 17 -12.70 28.48 20.15
N THR A 18 -11.54 29.01 20.57
CA THR A 18 -10.22 28.52 20.12
C THR A 18 -9.98 27.08 20.56
N VAL A 19 -10.22 26.77 21.83
CA VAL A 19 -10.08 25.39 22.36
C VAL A 19 -11.05 24.44 21.67
N GLY A 20 -12.31 24.86 21.49
CA GLY A 20 -13.29 24.10 20.74
C GLY A 20 -12.86 23.84 19.29
N GLY A 21 -12.31 24.87 18.63
CA GLY A 21 -11.77 24.77 17.28
C GLY A 21 -10.63 23.74 17.17
N VAL A 22 -9.68 23.75 18.11
CA VAL A 22 -8.60 22.75 18.17
C VAL A 22 -9.17 21.34 18.32
N GLY A 23 -10.17 21.15 19.20
CA GLY A 23 -10.85 19.86 19.37
C GLY A 23 -11.52 19.35 18.09
N VAL A 24 -12.18 20.24 17.35
CA VAL A 24 -12.81 19.92 16.06
C VAL A 24 -11.76 19.52 15.02
N VAL A 25 -10.66 20.27 14.91
CA VAL A 25 -9.56 19.95 13.98
C VAL A 25 -8.95 18.58 14.30
N TRP A 26 -8.75 18.27 15.58
CA TRP A 26 -8.23 16.97 16.00
C TRP A 26 -9.16 15.82 15.59
N TYR A 27 -10.46 15.97 15.84
CA TYR A 27 -11.47 14.99 15.44
C TYR A 27 -11.55 14.81 13.93
N GLN A 28 -11.54 15.90 13.17
CA GLN A 28 -11.56 15.87 11.70
C GLN A 28 -10.34 15.16 11.13
N THR A 29 -9.15 15.45 11.66
CA THR A 29 -7.90 14.83 11.21
C THR A 29 -7.97 13.31 11.35
N GLY A 30 -8.45 12.80 12.49
CA GLY A 30 -8.62 11.36 12.69
C GLY A 30 -9.60 10.70 11.73
N ASN A 31 -10.71 11.37 11.40
CA ASN A 31 -11.69 10.87 10.44
C ASN A 31 -11.16 10.88 9.00
N ILE A 32 -10.43 11.93 8.61
CA ILE A 32 -9.77 12.01 7.30
C ILE A 32 -8.75 10.87 7.15
N SER A 33 -7.93 10.62 8.18
CA SER A 33 -6.99 9.49 8.15
C SER A 33 -7.69 8.16 7.93
N LYS A 34 -8.83 7.92 8.59
CA LYS A 34 -9.63 6.69 8.37
C LYS A 34 -10.16 6.60 6.94
N GLN A 35 -10.68 7.70 6.39
CA GLN A 35 -11.18 7.73 5.02
C GLN A 35 -10.08 7.46 3.99
N LEU A 36 -8.90 8.08 4.16
CA LEU A 36 -7.74 7.85 3.29
C LEU A 36 -7.29 6.39 3.32
N LYS A 37 -7.26 5.76 4.50
CA LYS A 37 -6.95 4.32 4.62
C LYS A 37 -7.97 3.46 3.85
N LEU A 38 -9.27 3.72 4.02
CA LEU A 38 -10.32 2.99 3.30
C LEU A 38 -10.22 3.19 1.78
N GLN A 39 -9.92 4.41 1.34
CA GLN A 39 -9.74 4.71 -0.08
C GLN A 39 -8.53 3.96 -0.64
N ASN A 40 -7.36 4.04 0.02
CA ASN A 40 -6.17 3.33 -0.40
C ASN A 40 -6.41 1.81 -0.46
N PHE A 41 -7.08 1.24 0.55
CA PHE A 41 -7.45 -0.17 0.54
C PHE A 41 -8.36 -0.53 -0.64
N SER A 42 -9.36 0.30 -0.94
CA SER A 42 -10.26 0.10 -2.08
C SER A 42 -9.52 0.17 -3.42
N ASP A 43 -8.67 1.18 -3.60
CA ASP A 43 -7.97 1.41 -4.85
C ASP A 43 -6.89 0.35 -5.10
N TYR A 44 -6.17 -0.06 -4.05
CA TYR A 44 -5.31 -1.22 -4.13
C TYR A 44 -6.11 -2.46 -4.55
N THR A 45 -7.20 -2.76 -3.84
CA THR A 45 -7.99 -3.98 -4.07
C THR A 45 -8.45 -4.05 -5.52
N LYS A 46 -8.88 -2.93 -6.10
CA LYS A 46 -9.23 -2.84 -7.53
C LYS A 46 -8.04 -3.13 -8.44
N ARG A 47 -6.89 -2.50 -8.21
CA ARG A 47 -5.67 -2.71 -9.03
C ARG A 47 -5.18 -4.16 -8.95
N TYR A 48 -5.19 -4.74 -7.76
CA TYR A 48 -4.84 -6.14 -7.56
C TYR A 48 -5.83 -7.08 -8.23
N GLN A 49 -7.14 -6.84 -8.08
CA GLN A 49 -8.16 -7.64 -8.75
C GLN A 49 -8.02 -7.59 -10.27
N GLU A 50 -7.78 -6.39 -10.83
CA GLU A 50 -7.51 -6.20 -12.26
C GLU A 50 -6.32 -7.03 -12.74
N ILE A 51 -5.23 -7.07 -11.96
CA ILE A 51 -4.06 -7.92 -12.25
C ILE A 51 -4.43 -9.41 -12.25
N ILE A 52 -5.07 -9.88 -11.18
CA ILE A 52 -5.36 -11.31 -11.01
C ILE A 52 -6.33 -11.81 -12.09
N LEU A 53 -7.31 -11.01 -12.50
CA LEU A 53 -8.27 -11.37 -13.54
C LEU A 53 -7.62 -11.59 -14.92
N HIS A 54 -6.44 -11.02 -15.15
CA HIS A 54 -5.71 -11.17 -16.40
C HIS A 54 -4.58 -12.19 -16.35
N PHE A 55 -4.30 -12.77 -15.18
CA PHE A 55 -3.40 -13.89 -15.09
C PHE A 55 -4.04 -15.15 -15.66
N PRO A 56 -3.23 -16.06 -16.23
CA PRO A 56 -3.74 -17.35 -16.64
C PRO A 56 -4.25 -18.14 -15.44
N GLU A 57 -5.24 -18.99 -15.67
CA GLU A 57 -5.88 -19.78 -14.59
C GLU A 57 -4.88 -20.67 -13.84
N ASP A 58 -3.84 -21.14 -14.52
CA ASP A 58 -2.80 -21.99 -13.97
C ASP A 58 -1.64 -21.21 -13.32
N ILE A 59 -1.76 -19.89 -13.09
CA ILE A 59 -0.67 -19.06 -12.55
C ILE A 59 -0.12 -19.55 -11.19
N ASN A 60 -0.96 -20.26 -10.43
CA ASN A 60 -0.60 -20.83 -9.13
C ASN A 60 -0.10 -22.28 -9.21
N ASN A 61 0.02 -22.85 -10.40
CA ASN A 61 0.45 -24.23 -10.59
C ASN A 61 1.92 -24.42 -10.17
N PRO A 62 2.26 -25.40 -9.31
CA PRO A 62 3.65 -25.71 -8.95
C PRO A 62 4.54 -26.09 -10.14
N GLN A 63 3.96 -26.49 -11.27
CA GLN A 63 4.66 -26.81 -12.52
C GLN A 63 4.56 -25.69 -13.56
N PHE A 64 4.18 -24.48 -13.15
CA PHE A 64 4.05 -23.36 -14.07
C PHE A 64 5.39 -23.05 -14.75
N VAL A 65 5.38 -22.97 -16.08
CA VAL A 65 6.52 -22.57 -16.91
C VAL A 65 6.13 -21.33 -17.69
N LEU A 66 6.79 -20.21 -17.41
CA LEU A 66 6.49 -18.91 -18.00
C LEU A 66 6.89 -18.83 -19.48
N THR A 67 8.06 -19.37 -19.84
CA THR A 67 8.65 -19.25 -21.17
C THR A 67 7.89 -20.10 -22.21
N GLY A 68 7.72 -19.57 -23.42
CA GLY A 68 7.11 -20.30 -24.54
C GLY A 68 5.58 -20.38 -24.51
N ARG A 69 4.93 -19.75 -23.52
CA ARG A 69 3.47 -19.70 -23.45
C ARG A 69 2.88 -18.72 -24.46
N LYS A 70 1.69 -19.04 -24.97
CA LYS A 70 0.91 -18.16 -25.86
C LYS A 70 0.52 -16.81 -25.22
N ASP A 71 0.33 -16.80 -23.90
CA ASP A 71 -0.11 -15.67 -23.10
C ASP A 71 1.08 -14.95 -22.40
N TYR A 72 2.32 -15.26 -22.79
CA TYR A 72 3.54 -14.74 -22.16
C TYR A 72 3.52 -13.21 -22.01
N ASN A 73 3.23 -12.48 -23.10
CA ASN A 73 3.25 -11.02 -23.10
C ASN A 73 2.18 -10.41 -22.18
N ILE A 74 0.99 -11.01 -22.13
CA ILE A 74 -0.09 -10.56 -21.25
C ILE A 74 0.28 -10.84 -19.80
N THR A 75 0.73 -12.06 -19.50
CA THR A 75 1.18 -12.46 -18.17
C THR A 75 2.29 -11.54 -17.67
N MET A 76 3.31 -11.28 -18.50
CA MET A 76 4.43 -10.43 -18.12
C MET A 76 4.06 -8.95 -17.96
N ARG A 77 3.05 -8.45 -18.68
CA ARG A 77 2.53 -7.10 -18.46
C ARG A 77 1.93 -6.97 -17.05
N TYR A 78 1.09 -7.92 -16.66
CA TYR A 78 0.45 -7.88 -15.34
C TYR A 78 1.40 -8.29 -14.20
N MET A 79 2.44 -9.08 -14.48
CA MET A 79 3.52 -9.32 -13.51
C MET A 79 4.29 -8.03 -13.20
N ARG A 80 4.58 -7.19 -14.20
CA ARG A 80 5.19 -5.87 -13.96
C ARG A 80 4.29 -5.00 -13.11
N ALA A 81 3.00 -4.90 -13.46
CA ALA A 81 2.03 -4.17 -12.65
C ALA A 81 1.94 -4.70 -11.21
N TYR A 82 2.04 -6.02 -11.01
CA TYR A 82 2.10 -6.62 -9.67
C TYR A 82 3.34 -6.20 -8.89
N PHE A 83 4.52 -6.25 -9.49
CA PHE A 83 5.76 -5.82 -8.82
C PHE A 83 5.82 -4.31 -8.58
N ASP A 84 5.24 -3.51 -9.47
CA ASP A 84 5.09 -2.06 -9.27
C ASP A 84 4.25 -1.78 -8.01
N ILE A 85 3.13 -2.49 -7.83
CA ILE A 85 2.33 -2.39 -6.61
C ILE A 85 3.12 -2.83 -5.36
N CYS A 86 3.89 -3.91 -5.45
CA CYS A 86 4.73 -4.36 -4.33
C CYS A 86 5.79 -3.30 -3.97
N TYR A 87 6.38 -2.66 -4.97
CA TYR A 87 7.32 -1.56 -4.79
C TYR A 87 6.65 -0.35 -4.13
N GLU A 88 5.46 0.04 -4.60
CA GLU A 88 4.70 1.16 -4.04
C GLU A 88 4.38 0.95 -2.55
N GLU A 89 3.84 -0.22 -2.16
CA GLU A 89 3.52 -0.51 -0.76
C GLU A 89 4.78 -0.57 0.11
N TRP A 90 5.86 -1.18 -0.40
CA TRP A 90 7.15 -1.19 0.29
C TRP A 90 7.72 0.23 0.46
N TYR A 91 7.61 1.07 -0.57
CA TYR A 91 8.05 2.44 -0.53
C TYR A 91 7.26 3.23 0.52
N LEU A 92 5.93 3.09 0.56
CA LEU A 92 5.10 3.75 1.56
C LEU A 92 5.45 3.31 2.98
N HIS A 93 5.63 2.00 3.22
CA HIS A 93 6.05 1.49 4.53
C HIS A 93 7.42 2.01 4.95
N SER A 94 8.41 1.95 4.06
CA SER A 94 9.78 2.42 4.34
C SER A 94 9.87 3.93 4.62
N HIS A 95 8.83 4.71 4.29
CA HIS A 95 8.70 6.13 4.59
C HIS A 95 7.69 6.43 5.71
N ASN A 96 7.24 5.43 6.47
CA ASN A 96 6.25 5.54 7.55
C ASN A 96 4.89 6.12 7.11
N LEU A 97 4.53 5.93 5.84
CA LEU A 97 3.24 6.32 5.27
C LEU A 97 2.21 5.18 5.32
N LEU A 98 2.66 3.98 5.65
CA LEU A 98 1.85 2.78 5.83
C LEU A 98 2.13 2.23 7.23
N ASP A 99 1.08 1.96 8.01
CA ASP A 99 1.23 1.39 9.35
C ASP A 99 1.67 -0.08 9.29
N ASP A 100 2.32 -0.54 10.36
CA ASP A 100 2.90 -1.89 10.44
C ASP A 100 1.86 -3.01 10.36
N GLU A 101 0.65 -2.79 10.85
CA GLU A 101 -0.45 -3.76 10.77
C GLU A 101 -0.83 -3.98 9.29
N THR A 102 -1.07 -2.89 8.56
CA THR A 102 -1.38 -2.93 7.13
C THR A 102 -0.23 -3.50 6.33
N TRP A 103 1.00 -3.09 6.64
CA TRP A 103 2.20 -3.62 5.98
C TRP A 103 2.38 -5.13 6.20
N THR A 104 2.11 -5.63 7.40
CA THR A 104 2.21 -7.06 7.71
C THR A 104 1.27 -7.88 6.83
N ALA A 105 0.03 -7.40 6.63
CA ALA A 105 -0.92 -8.03 5.72
C ALA A 105 -0.40 -8.04 4.28
N TRP A 106 0.15 -6.92 3.80
CA TRP A 106 0.75 -6.84 2.46
C TRP A 106 1.93 -7.78 2.27
N GLN A 107 2.88 -7.76 3.22
CA GLN A 107 4.06 -8.61 3.16
C GLN A 107 3.69 -10.09 3.14
N SER A 108 2.66 -10.49 3.90
CA SER A 108 2.13 -11.87 3.88
C SER A 108 1.58 -12.26 2.49
N GLY A 109 0.84 -11.35 1.85
CA GLY A 109 0.38 -11.52 0.47
C GLY A 109 1.54 -11.67 -0.52
N MET A 110 2.56 -10.82 -0.41
CA MET A 110 3.77 -10.90 -1.23
C MET A 110 4.50 -12.23 -1.07
N LYS A 111 4.72 -12.69 0.18
CA LYS A 111 5.32 -14.00 0.48
C LYS A 111 4.53 -15.14 -0.17
N THR A 112 3.20 -15.11 -0.06
CA THR A 112 2.34 -16.13 -0.65
C THR A 112 2.44 -16.15 -2.17
N ALA A 113 2.45 -15.00 -2.83
CA ALA A 113 2.62 -14.91 -4.27
C ALA A 113 4.02 -15.39 -4.70
N PHE A 114 5.07 -14.92 -4.03
CA PHE A 114 6.46 -15.29 -4.30
C PHE A 114 6.78 -16.75 -4.02
N SER A 115 5.97 -17.45 -3.23
CA SER A 115 6.12 -18.91 -3.07
C SER A 115 5.90 -19.67 -4.39
N LYS A 116 5.22 -19.06 -5.37
CA LYS A 116 4.77 -19.72 -6.61
C LYS A 116 5.81 -19.57 -7.73
N PRO A 117 6.00 -20.60 -8.59
CA PRO A 117 6.99 -20.56 -9.66
C PRO A 117 6.82 -19.40 -10.64
N ALA A 118 5.57 -19.05 -10.99
CA ALA A 118 5.27 -17.98 -11.93
C ALA A 118 5.86 -16.62 -11.50
N PHE A 119 5.72 -16.28 -10.22
CA PHE A 119 6.19 -15.02 -9.66
C PHE A 119 7.71 -14.99 -9.53
N LYS A 120 8.33 -16.10 -9.11
CA LYS A 120 9.80 -16.24 -9.08
C LYS A 120 10.40 -16.07 -10.49
N GLN A 121 9.84 -16.77 -11.49
CA GLN A 121 10.29 -16.70 -12.88
C GLN A 121 10.11 -15.30 -13.48
N ALA A 122 8.98 -14.65 -13.22
CA ALA A 122 8.72 -13.30 -13.70
C ALA A 122 9.66 -12.29 -13.05
N TRP A 123 9.91 -12.39 -11.73
CA TRP A 123 10.80 -11.50 -11.01
C TRP A 123 12.22 -11.50 -11.58
N GLU A 124 12.74 -12.67 -11.96
CA GLU A 124 14.06 -12.80 -12.59
C GLU A 124 14.22 -12.05 -13.92
N ILE A 125 13.10 -11.74 -14.58
CA ILE A 125 13.05 -10.93 -15.80
C ILE A 125 12.84 -9.47 -15.41
N VAL A 126 11.80 -9.20 -14.61
CA VAL A 126 11.39 -7.82 -14.27
C VAL A 126 12.49 -7.06 -13.53
N ARG A 127 13.19 -7.69 -12.58
CA ARG A 127 14.30 -7.02 -11.85
C ARG A 127 15.46 -6.58 -12.74
N LYS A 128 15.54 -7.09 -13.98
CA LYS A 128 16.58 -6.73 -14.96
C LYS A 128 16.13 -5.64 -15.92
N ASP A 129 14.83 -5.53 -16.17
CA ASP A 129 14.26 -4.54 -17.09
C ASP A 129 13.58 -3.34 -16.40
N SER A 130 13.29 -3.46 -15.11
CA SER A 130 12.81 -2.37 -14.24
C SER A 130 13.90 -1.93 -13.26
N GLN A 131 13.98 -0.62 -13.00
CA GLN A 131 14.92 -0.04 -12.03
C GLN A 131 14.19 0.29 -10.71
N PHE A 132 13.96 -0.72 -9.86
CA PHE A 132 13.33 -0.50 -8.54
C PHE A 132 14.32 -0.03 -7.46
N GLY A 133 15.61 -0.28 -7.69
CA GLY A 133 16.68 0.10 -6.77
C GLY A 133 17.01 -1.00 -5.76
N SER A 134 18.28 -1.02 -5.35
CA SER A 134 18.88 -2.13 -4.60
C SER A 134 18.19 -2.46 -3.27
N LYS A 135 17.62 -1.46 -2.57
CA LYS A 135 16.93 -1.69 -1.29
C LYS A 135 15.69 -2.56 -1.46
N PHE A 136 14.86 -2.26 -2.46
CA PHE A 136 13.66 -3.06 -2.74
C PHE A 136 14.04 -4.43 -3.28
N GLU A 137 15.01 -4.49 -4.21
CA GLU A 137 15.46 -5.76 -4.77
C GLU A 137 16.01 -6.72 -3.70
N ASN A 138 16.76 -6.19 -2.72
CA ASN A 138 17.22 -6.97 -1.57
C ASN A 138 16.07 -7.45 -0.68
N PHE A 139 15.05 -6.60 -0.47
CA PHE A 139 13.83 -6.99 0.25
C PHE A 139 13.13 -8.16 -0.47
N MET A 140 12.95 -8.07 -1.79
CA MET A 140 12.33 -9.12 -2.59
C MET A 140 13.14 -10.42 -2.59
N ALA A 141 14.48 -10.33 -2.64
CA ALA A 141 15.36 -11.49 -2.50
C ALA A 141 15.15 -12.21 -1.16
N GLY A 142 15.01 -11.45 -0.06
CA GLY A 142 14.70 -12.02 1.26
C GLY A 142 13.33 -12.71 1.35
N LEU A 143 12.41 -12.47 0.42
CA LEU A 143 11.14 -13.21 0.33
C LEU A 143 11.28 -14.54 -0.41
N VAL A 144 12.31 -14.71 -1.24
CA VAL A 144 12.55 -15.94 -2.01
C VAL A 144 13.19 -17.02 -1.14
N ASP A 145 14.02 -16.60 -0.18
CA ASP A 145 14.83 -17.45 0.69
C ASP A 145 14.15 -17.81 2.03
N ALA A 146 12.94 -17.29 2.28
CA ALA A 146 12.13 -17.53 3.48
C ALA A 146 11.11 -18.66 3.29
#